data_AF-A0A2P6FQE7-F1
#
_entry.id   AF-A0A2P6FQE7-F1
#
_cell.length_a   1.000
_cell.length_b   1.000
_cell.length_c   1.000
_cell.angle_alpha   90.00
_cell.angle_beta   90.00
_cell.angle_gamma   90.00
#
_symmetry.space_group_name_H-M   'P 1'
#
loop_
_entity.id
_entity.type
_entity.pdbx_description
1 polymer ?
#
loop_
_entity_poly.entity_id
_entity_poly.type
_entity_poly.pdbx_seq_one_letter_code
_entity_poly.pdbx_strand_id
1 'polypeptide(L)'
;MYLRPFFWFLISMLLSCQSYEQNRVTEAIDEPSLITPINEGGLLEGHDRLDLSLETLEQQSKDKAEAAEKLAIARKERIVIETEKPPSIDQDINIASFARSSSNQKGQSIYSRPSFHTFNHNTECALLNNDSNAQRFFLNSGGPEIDTKNLDPDGDGFACQWDPAIYRQLAIPED
;
A
#
# COMPACT_ATOMS: atom_id res chain seq x y z
N MET A 1 7.45 26.55 -70.07
CA MET A 1 8.81 26.77 -69.54
C MET A 1 9.02 25.72 -68.45
N TYR A 2 9.85 24.73 -68.76
CA TYR A 2 10.17 23.58 -67.90
C TYR A 2 11.14 23.98 -66.78
N LEU A 3 11.02 23.37 -65.59
CA LEU A 3 12.04 22.51 -64.93
C LEU A 3 11.70 22.25 -63.43
N ARG A 4 11.43 20.98 -63.10
CA ARG A 4 11.93 20.28 -61.89
C ARG A 4 13.32 19.70 -62.26
N PRO A 5 14.27 19.29 -61.36
CA PRO A 5 14.06 18.32 -60.26
C PRO A 5 15.16 18.33 -59.13
N PHE A 6 15.39 17.18 -58.47
CA PHE A 6 16.31 16.78 -57.38
C PHE A 6 15.67 16.83 -55.98
N PHE A 7 15.13 15.74 -55.42
CA PHE A 7 15.58 14.33 -55.31
C PHE A 7 16.92 14.21 -54.57
N TRP A 8 16.86 14.20 -53.24
CA TRP A 8 17.90 13.64 -52.38
C TRP A 8 17.21 12.52 -51.58
N PHE A 9 17.21 11.32 -52.15
CA PHE A 9 18.06 10.18 -51.76
C PHE A 9 17.71 9.58 -50.38
N LEU A 10 17.09 8.40 -50.45
CA LEU A 10 17.06 7.30 -49.47
C LEU A 10 18.49 6.90 -49.02
N ILE A 11 18.58 6.09 -47.93
CA ILE A 11 19.71 5.29 -47.35
C ILE A 11 19.97 5.74 -45.90
N SER A 12 20.04 4.97 -44.80
CA SER A 12 20.14 3.54 -44.46
C SER A 12 19.68 3.39 -42.99
N MET A 13 18.77 2.50 -42.59
CA MET A 13 19.01 1.12 -42.10
C MET A 13 20.06 0.97 -40.96
N LEU A 14 19.53 0.74 -39.75
CA LEU A 14 19.93 -0.19 -38.67
C LEU A 14 21.44 -0.44 -38.41
N LEU A 15 21.92 -0.20 -37.17
CA LEU A 15 22.48 -1.24 -36.26
C LEU A 15 23.13 -0.61 -34.99
N SER A 16 22.85 -1.25 -33.85
CA SER A 16 23.75 -1.43 -32.69
C SER A 16 23.94 -0.30 -31.66
N CYS A 17 23.11 -0.30 -30.60
CA CYS A 17 23.59 0.04 -29.27
C CYS A 17 24.42 -1.14 -28.72
N GLN A 18 25.75 -1.07 -28.80
CA GLN A 18 26.64 -1.85 -27.96
C GLN A 18 27.89 -1.05 -27.62
N SER A 19 27.97 -0.55 -26.39
CA SER A 19 29.18 -0.54 -25.56
C SER A 19 28.87 0.07 -24.19
N TYR A 20 28.49 -0.81 -23.26
CA TYR A 20 28.57 -0.55 -21.82
C TYR A 20 30.03 -0.75 -21.43
N GLU A 21 30.79 0.35 -21.26
CA GLU A 21 32.16 0.26 -20.75
C GLU A 21 32.16 0.08 -19.23
N GLN A 22 32.83 -0.98 -18.82
CA GLN A 22 33.15 -1.36 -17.44
C GLN A 22 34.23 -0.43 -16.87
N ASN A 23 33.86 0.51 -16.00
CA ASN A 23 34.82 1.10 -15.07
C ASN A 23 34.96 0.19 -13.84
N ARG A 24 35.88 -0.77 -13.92
CA ARG A 24 36.33 -1.58 -12.78
C ARG A 24 37.49 -0.85 -12.11
N VAL A 25 37.21 -0.11 -11.04
CA VAL A 25 38.24 0.39 -10.14
C VAL A 25 38.84 -0.83 -9.43
N THR A 26 40.10 -1.14 -9.73
CA THR A 26 40.92 -2.05 -8.93
C THR A 26 41.44 -1.27 -7.75
N GLU A 27 40.80 -1.41 -6.59
CA GLU A 27 41.36 -0.99 -5.32
C GLU A 27 42.09 -2.18 -4.71
N ALA A 28 43.43 -2.08 -4.71
CA ALA A 28 44.31 -3.02 -4.05
C ALA A 28 44.17 -2.81 -2.54
N ILE A 29 43.65 -3.81 -1.82
CA ILE A 29 43.73 -3.84 -0.37
C ILE A 29 45.04 -4.52 -0.01
N ASP A 30 45.93 -3.72 0.57
CA ASP A 30 47.15 -4.11 1.27
C ASP A 30 46.78 -5.00 2.47
N GLU A 31 47.41 -6.17 2.62
CA GLU A 31 47.25 -7.01 3.82
C GLU A 31 48.26 -6.57 4.91
N PRO A 32 47.83 -5.92 6.00
CA PRO A 32 48.61 -5.90 7.22
C PRO A 32 48.33 -7.17 8.04
N SER A 33 49.34 -8.03 8.07
CA SER A 33 49.43 -9.20 8.94
C SER A 33 49.27 -8.84 10.41
N LEU A 34 48.26 -9.40 11.07
CA LEU A 34 48.10 -9.39 12.53
C LEU A 34 47.46 -10.72 12.98
N ILE A 35 48.25 -11.79 12.95
CA ILE A 35 47.91 -13.01 13.69
C ILE A 35 48.35 -12.76 15.13
N THR A 36 47.38 -12.43 15.99
CA THR A 36 47.49 -12.63 17.44
C THR A 36 46.78 -13.94 17.79
N PRO A 37 47.24 -14.69 18.80
CA PRO A 37 46.69 -16.01 19.10
C PRO A 37 45.31 -15.83 19.74
N ILE A 38 44.26 -16.05 18.95
CA ILE A 38 42.90 -16.18 19.46
C ILE A 38 42.81 -17.55 20.11
N ASN A 39 42.40 -17.58 21.38
CA ASN A 39 42.12 -18.79 22.14
C ASN A 39 41.29 -19.77 21.30
N GLU A 40 41.90 -20.91 21.01
CA GLU A 40 41.32 -22.11 20.40
C GLU A 40 40.17 -22.61 21.30
N GLY A 41 38.96 -22.17 20.98
CA GLY A 41 37.76 -22.49 21.75
C GLY A 41 36.48 -22.24 20.96
N GLY A 42 36.50 -22.56 19.67
CA GLY A 42 35.31 -22.46 18.83
C GLY A 42 35.66 -22.64 17.38
N LEU A 43 35.03 -23.63 16.75
CA LEU A 43 35.17 -24.04 15.34
C LEU A 43 36.47 -24.79 15.03
N LEU A 44 36.48 -26.06 15.40
CA LEU A 44 37.34 -27.05 14.74
C LEU A 44 36.96 -27.11 13.26
N GLU A 45 37.87 -26.60 12.45
CA GLU A 45 37.95 -26.75 11.01
C GLU A 45 38.10 -28.24 10.68
N GLY A 46 37.16 -28.83 9.92
CA GLY A 46 37.35 -30.21 9.48
C GLY A 46 36.19 -30.86 8.72
N HIS A 47 34.93 -30.58 9.05
CA HIS A 47 33.83 -31.33 8.43
C HIS A 47 32.65 -30.41 8.15
N ASP A 48 32.13 -30.47 6.92
CA ASP A 48 30.98 -29.74 6.37
C ASP A 48 29.63 -30.17 7.01
N ARG A 49 29.66 -30.52 8.30
CA ARG A 49 28.56 -31.09 9.08
C ARG A 49 28.61 -30.52 10.49
N LEU A 50 27.62 -29.69 10.83
CA LEU A 50 27.33 -29.33 12.23
C LEU A 50 26.85 -30.59 12.97
N ASP A 51 27.61 -31.03 13.97
CA ASP A 51 27.14 -32.03 14.94
C ASP A 51 26.36 -31.34 16.07
N LEU A 52 25.04 -31.50 16.06
CA LEU A 52 24.09 -30.90 17.00
C LEU A 52 23.82 -31.80 18.22
N SER A 53 24.58 -32.87 18.45
CA SER A 53 24.01 -34.01 19.17
C SER A 53 23.80 -33.84 20.68
N LEU A 54 24.58 -33.06 21.47
CA LEU A 54 24.32 -32.93 22.91
C LEU A 54 24.70 -31.58 23.56
N GLU A 55 25.89 -31.02 23.29
CA GLU A 55 26.29 -29.72 23.86
C GLU A 55 25.41 -28.56 23.35
N THR A 56 24.93 -28.67 22.11
CA THR A 56 24.06 -27.65 21.50
C THR A 56 22.64 -27.67 22.03
N LEU A 57 22.12 -28.83 22.48
CA LEU A 57 20.78 -28.94 23.06
C LEU A 57 20.72 -28.34 24.45
N GLU A 58 21.75 -28.59 25.28
CA GLU A 58 21.85 -27.95 26.58
C GLU A 58 21.98 -26.43 26.42
N GLN A 59 22.80 -25.98 25.48
CA GLN A 59 22.94 -24.56 25.19
C GLN A 59 21.65 -23.93 24.69
N GLN A 60 20.96 -24.57 23.74
CA GLN A 60 19.66 -24.14 23.24
C GLN A 60 18.60 -24.08 24.34
N SER A 61 18.66 -25.00 25.32
CA SER A 61 17.77 -24.99 26.47
C SER A 61 18.02 -23.80 27.40
N LYS A 62 19.30 -23.43 27.61
CA LYS A 62 19.71 -22.26 28.38
C LYS A 62 19.30 -20.97 27.67
N ASP A 63 19.57 -20.87 26.38
CA ASP A 63 19.22 -19.70 25.56
C ASP A 63 17.69 -19.48 25.53
N LYS A 64 16.91 -20.56 25.43
CA LYS A 64 15.45 -20.50 25.50
C LYS A 64 14.96 -20.02 26.86
N ALA A 65 15.57 -20.48 27.95
CA ALA A 65 15.22 -20.05 29.30
C ALA A 65 15.53 -18.56 29.51
N GLU A 66 16.71 -18.11 29.08
CA GLU A 66 17.10 -16.71 29.15
C GLU A 66 16.19 -15.81 28.29
N ALA A 67 15.86 -16.23 27.07
CA ALA A 67 14.94 -15.51 26.20
C ALA A 67 13.54 -15.39 26.83
N ALA A 68 13.07 -16.44 27.50
CA ALA A 68 11.79 -16.42 28.21
C ALA A 68 11.80 -15.45 29.40
N GLU A 69 12.90 -15.38 30.15
CA GLU A 69 13.07 -14.42 31.24
C GLU A 69 13.08 -12.97 30.73
N LYS A 70 13.88 -12.69 29.70
CA LYS A 70 13.92 -11.37 29.05
C LYS A 70 12.55 -10.95 28.55
N LEU A 71 11.80 -11.87 27.93
CA LEU A 71 10.44 -11.61 27.47
C LEU A 71 9.50 -11.32 28.64
N ALA A 72 9.64 -12.01 29.77
CA ALA A 72 8.84 -11.75 30.96
C ALA A 72 9.12 -10.38 31.56
N ILE A 73 10.38 -9.94 31.58
CA ILE A 73 10.78 -8.59 32.02
C ILE A 73 10.19 -7.54 31.08
N ALA A 74 10.41 -7.68 29.76
CA ALA A 74 9.89 -6.76 28.75
C ALA A 74 8.35 -6.64 28.80
N ARG A 75 7.64 -7.72 29.16
CA ARG A 75 6.19 -7.68 29.36
C ARG A 75 5.78 -6.89 30.60
N LYS A 76 6.57 -6.92 31.68
CA LYS A 76 6.30 -6.14 32.91
C LYS A 76 6.57 -4.64 32.73
N GLU A 77 7.56 -4.29 31.92
CA GLU A 77 7.93 -2.90 31.63
C GLU A 77 7.04 -2.25 30.57
N ARG A 78 6.20 -3.03 29.87
CA ARG A 78 5.28 -2.51 28.87
C ARG A 78 4.22 -1.63 29.54
N ILE A 79 4.25 -0.35 29.20
CA ILE A 79 3.16 0.58 29.46
C ILE A 79 2.15 0.44 28.32
N VAL A 80 0.95 -0.04 28.64
CA VAL A 80 -0.18 -0.05 27.69
C VAL A 80 -0.93 1.26 27.88
N ILE A 81 -0.89 2.12 26.86
CA ILE A 81 -1.67 3.36 26.86
C ILE A 81 -3.05 3.00 26.34
N GLU A 82 -4.07 3.07 27.20
CA GLU A 82 -5.46 2.96 26.80
C GLU A 82 -5.82 4.22 26.00
N THR A 83 -5.94 4.08 24.68
CA THR A 83 -6.48 5.16 23.84
C THR A 83 -7.98 5.23 24.04
N GLU A 84 -8.52 6.42 24.19
CA GLU A 84 -9.97 6.65 24.19
C GLU A 84 -10.56 6.06 22.90
N LYS A 85 -11.64 5.27 23.04
CA LYS A 85 -12.40 4.78 21.89
C LYS A 85 -12.84 6.01 21.09
N PRO A 86 -12.46 6.16 19.81
CA PRO A 86 -12.94 7.28 19.01
C PRO A 86 -14.46 7.29 19.07
N PRO A 87 -15.11 8.47 19.09
CA PRO A 87 -16.56 8.55 19.15
C PRO A 87 -17.15 7.64 18.09
N SER A 88 -18.09 6.80 18.48
CA SER A 88 -18.90 6.05 17.52
C SER A 88 -19.73 7.07 16.76
N ILE A 89 -19.19 7.61 15.68
CA ILE A 89 -20.03 8.17 14.63
C ILE A 89 -20.95 7.00 14.28
N ASP A 90 -22.25 7.22 14.38
CA ASP A 90 -23.28 6.27 13.98
C ASP A 90 -23.06 5.95 12.50
N GLN A 91 -22.21 4.95 12.25
CA GLN A 91 -21.66 4.52 10.96
C GLN A 91 -22.25 3.17 10.59
N ASP A 92 -23.49 2.89 11.00
CA ASP A 92 -24.20 1.66 10.65
C ASP A 92 -24.42 1.50 9.14
N ILE A 93 -24.11 2.54 8.36
CA ILE A 93 -24.08 2.47 6.90
C ILE A 93 -22.76 1.88 6.40
N ASN A 94 -22.87 0.64 5.93
CA ASN A 94 -21.80 -0.05 5.23
C ASN A 94 -21.75 0.38 3.75
N ILE A 95 -20.85 1.31 3.43
CA ILE A 95 -20.63 1.79 2.05
C ILE A 95 -20.03 0.72 1.13
N ALA A 96 -19.33 -0.28 1.69
CA ALA A 96 -18.75 -1.36 0.90
C ALA A 96 -19.83 -2.35 0.44
N SER A 97 -20.85 -2.63 1.27
CA SER A 97 -22.02 -3.37 0.80
C SER A 97 -22.80 -2.59 -0.24
N PHE A 98 -22.99 -1.27 -0.06
CA PHE A 98 -23.65 -0.43 -1.05
C PHE A 98 -22.92 -0.42 -2.41
N ALA A 99 -21.59 -0.32 -2.39
CA ALA A 99 -20.77 -0.38 -3.60
C ALA A 99 -20.95 -1.70 -4.36
N ARG A 100 -21.03 -2.84 -3.63
CA ARG A 100 -21.20 -4.17 -4.23
C ARG A 100 -22.62 -4.44 -4.71
N SER A 101 -23.64 -3.89 -4.04
CA SER A 101 -25.04 -4.03 -4.47
C SER A 101 -25.39 -3.10 -5.63
N SER A 102 -24.71 -1.97 -5.77
CA SER A 102 -24.93 -1.02 -6.87
C SER A 102 -24.23 -1.48 -8.15
N SER A 103 -24.96 -1.45 -9.27
CA SER A 103 -24.43 -1.77 -10.60
C SER A 103 -23.98 -0.53 -11.40
N ASN A 104 -24.23 0.66 -10.86
CA ASN A 104 -24.08 1.92 -11.58
C ASN A 104 -22.60 2.30 -11.73
N GLN A 105 -22.26 2.90 -12.86
CA GLN A 105 -20.93 3.46 -13.11
C GLN A 105 -20.82 4.88 -12.54
N LYS A 106 -19.62 5.29 -12.16
CA LYS A 106 -19.37 6.67 -11.75
C LYS A 106 -19.66 7.63 -12.92
N GLY A 107 -20.41 8.69 -12.67
CA GLY A 107 -20.93 9.65 -13.64
C GLY A 107 -22.15 9.15 -14.44
N GLN A 108 -22.66 7.94 -14.18
CA GLN A 108 -23.85 7.44 -14.86
C GLN A 108 -25.11 8.01 -14.22
N SER A 109 -25.70 9.04 -14.83
CA SER A 109 -26.94 9.64 -14.33
C SER A 109 -28.11 8.66 -14.37
N ILE A 110 -28.49 8.11 -13.21
CA ILE A 110 -29.63 7.20 -13.03
C ILE A 110 -30.72 7.82 -12.16
N TYR A 111 -30.35 8.73 -11.26
CA TYR A 111 -31.27 9.48 -10.43
C TYR A 111 -31.48 10.87 -11.04
N SER A 112 -32.73 11.21 -11.35
CA SER A 112 -33.04 12.52 -11.90
C SER A 112 -32.75 13.61 -10.86
N ARG A 113 -31.96 14.62 -11.25
CA ARG A 113 -31.65 15.80 -10.42
C ARG A 113 -32.26 17.07 -11.04
N PRO A 114 -32.81 17.98 -10.22
CA PRO A 114 -33.30 19.27 -10.72
C PRO A 114 -32.12 20.13 -11.16
N SER A 115 -32.29 21.01 -12.17
CA SER A 115 -31.22 21.90 -12.63
C SER A 115 -30.90 23.05 -11.66
N PHE A 116 -31.74 23.25 -10.64
CA PHE A 116 -31.57 24.29 -9.62
C PHE A 116 -31.42 23.65 -8.24
N HIS A 117 -30.35 24.03 -7.54
CA HIS A 117 -30.02 23.52 -6.22
C HIS A 117 -29.86 24.67 -5.24
N THR A 118 -30.38 24.52 -4.02
CA THR A 118 -30.21 25.50 -2.95
C THR A 118 -28.79 25.47 -2.36
N PHE A 119 -28.15 24.29 -2.38
CA PHE A 119 -26.82 24.08 -1.82
C PHE A 119 -25.77 23.96 -2.93
N ASN A 120 -24.58 24.50 -2.67
CA ASN A 120 -23.44 24.39 -3.57
C ASN A 120 -22.71 23.06 -3.32
N HIS A 121 -22.60 22.23 -4.35
CA HIS A 121 -21.92 20.93 -4.30
C HIS A 121 -20.52 21.00 -3.67
N ASN A 122 -19.66 21.89 -4.18
CA ASN A 122 -18.28 22.00 -3.71
C ASN A 122 -18.21 22.42 -2.24
N THR A 123 -19.11 23.30 -1.81
CA THR A 123 -19.18 23.74 -0.41
C THR A 123 -19.62 22.61 0.51
N GLU A 124 -20.71 21.90 0.19
CA GLU A 124 -21.21 20.83 1.05
C GLU A 124 -20.24 19.63 1.08
N CYS A 125 -19.59 19.30 -0.04
CA CYS A 125 -18.54 18.28 -0.06
C CYS A 125 -17.31 18.66 0.77
N ALA A 126 -16.92 19.94 0.77
CA ALA A 126 -15.78 20.41 1.57
C ALA A 126 -16.04 20.37 3.09
N LEU A 127 -17.29 20.32 3.54
CA LEU A 127 -17.65 20.13 4.96
C LEU A 127 -17.41 18.70 5.44
N LEU A 128 -17.28 17.74 4.53
CA LEU A 128 -17.16 16.32 4.83
C LEU A 128 -15.67 15.93 4.77
N ASN A 129 -15.15 15.38 5.86
CA ASN A 129 -13.71 15.14 6.04
C ASN A 129 -13.05 14.27 4.95
N ASN A 130 -13.80 13.36 4.32
CA ASN A 130 -13.33 12.47 3.25
C ASN A 130 -14.49 11.90 2.44
N ASP A 131 -14.21 11.36 1.25
CA ASP A 131 -15.22 10.83 0.32
C ASP A 131 -16.06 9.68 0.90
N SER A 132 -15.44 8.83 1.72
CA SER A 132 -16.16 7.71 2.35
C SER A 132 -17.17 8.21 3.38
N ASN A 133 -16.83 9.26 4.13
CA ASN A 133 -17.75 9.94 5.04
C ASN A 133 -18.83 10.70 4.27
N ALA A 134 -18.50 11.27 3.11
CA ALA A 134 -19.50 11.89 2.25
C ALA A 134 -20.55 10.88 1.78
N GLN A 135 -20.12 9.71 1.31
CA GLN A 135 -21.05 8.64 0.93
C GLN A 135 -21.91 8.16 2.10
N ARG A 136 -21.32 7.96 3.29
CA ARG A 136 -22.09 7.57 4.49
C ARG A 136 -23.15 8.62 4.82
N PHE A 137 -22.75 9.90 4.84
CA PHE A 137 -23.66 10.99 5.14
C PHE A 137 -24.79 11.10 4.11
N PHE A 138 -24.48 10.93 2.83
CA PHE A 138 -25.44 10.91 1.74
C PHE A 138 -26.48 9.80 1.90
N LEU A 139 -26.04 8.56 2.12
CA LEU A 139 -26.93 7.42 2.34
C LEU A 139 -27.76 7.60 3.63
N ASN A 140 -27.16 8.16 4.69
CA ASN A 140 -27.86 8.45 5.94
C ASN A 140 -28.94 9.52 5.78
N SER A 141 -28.74 10.44 4.83
CA SER A 141 -29.66 11.53 4.54
C SER A 141 -30.79 11.12 3.58
N GLY A 142 -30.89 9.83 3.20
CA GLY A 142 -31.91 9.31 2.28
C GLY A 142 -31.46 9.21 0.83
N GLY A 143 -30.16 9.36 0.56
CA GLY A 143 -29.59 9.01 -0.74
C GLY A 143 -29.64 7.49 -0.97
N PRO A 144 -29.65 7.04 -2.23
CA PRO A 144 -29.46 7.84 -3.44
C PRO A 144 -30.72 8.46 -4.05
N GLU A 145 -31.91 8.12 -3.54
CA GLU A 145 -33.18 8.64 -4.01
C GLU A 145 -33.33 10.13 -3.74
N ILE A 146 -32.88 10.59 -2.57
CA ILE A 146 -33.00 11.99 -2.14
C ILE A 146 -31.62 12.60 -1.92
N ASP A 147 -31.31 13.65 -2.68
CA ASP A 147 -30.10 14.46 -2.50
C ASP A 147 -30.45 15.87 -1.99
N THR A 148 -30.66 16.00 -0.69
CA THR A 148 -31.02 17.29 -0.07
C THR A 148 -29.85 18.29 -0.03
N LYS A 149 -28.61 17.80 -0.15
CA LYS A 149 -27.38 18.57 0.04
C LYS A 149 -26.58 18.77 -1.24
N ASN A 150 -27.13 18.36 -2.38
CA ASN A 150 -26.46 18.47 -3.68
C ASN A 150 -25.07 17.78 -3.67
N LEU A 151 -24.98 16.64 -3.00
CA LEU A 151 -23.75 15.85 -2.90
C LEU A 151 -23.52 15.01 -4.16
N ASP A 152 -24.57 14.66 -4.89
CA ASP A 152 -24.57 13.86 -6.12
C ASP A 152 -25.34 14.62 -7.23
N PRO A 153 -24.74 15.70 -7.78
CA PRO A 153 -25.38 16.54 -8.79
C PRO A 153 -25.52 15.85 -10.16
N ASP A 154 -24.64 14.90 -10.47
CA ASP A 154 -24.70 14.07 -11.68
C ASP A 154 -25.71 12.92 -11.57
N GLY A 155 -26.13 12.58 -10.35
CA GLY A 155 -27.21 11.64 -10.09
C GLY A 155 -26.79 10.19 -10.32
N ASP A 156 -25.52 9.85 -10.09
CA ASP A 156 -24.99 8.50 -10.25
C ASP A 156 -25.16 7.61 -9.01
N GLY A 157 -25.61 8.22 -7.91
CA GLY A 157 -25.79 7.59 -6.60
C GLY A 157 -24.53 7.59 -5.74
N PHE A 158 -23.48 8.31 -6.14
CA PHE A 158 -22.19 8.41 -5.48
C PHE A 158 -21.92 9.88 -5.11
N ALA A 159 -21.75 10.11 -3.81
CA ALA A 159 -21.57 11.45 -3.28
C ALA A 159 -20.15 11.98 -3.50
N CYS A 160 -20.06 13.25 -3.87
CA CYS A 160 -18.81 13.98 -4.04
C CYS A 160 -17.87 13.27 -5.02
N GLN A 161 -16.67 12.87 -4.58
CA GLN A 161 -15.71 12.16 -5.43
C GLN A 161 -15.64 10.66 -5.15
N TRP A 162 -16.56 10.14 -4.33
CA TRP A 162 -16.55 8.74 -3.91
C TRP A 162 -16.57 7.79 -5.12
N ASP A 163 -15.76 6.73 -5.05
CA ASP A 163 -15.61 5.76 -6.12
C ASP A 163 -15.94 4.34 -5.59
N PRO A 164 -16.98 3.68 -6.11
CA PRO A 164 -17.33 2.33 -5.69
C PRO A 164 -16.36 1.26 -6.22
N ALA A 165 -15.51 1.57 -7.20
CA ALA A 165 -14.68 0.59 -7.90
C ALA A 165 -13.76 -0.19 -6.95
N ILE A 166 -13.13 0.50 -6.00
CA ILE A 166 -12.23 -0.11 -5.01
C ILE A 166 -12.98 -1.18 -4.21
N TYR A 167 -14.18 -0.85 -3.71
CA TYR A 167 -14.99 -1.76 -2.90
C TYR A 167 -15.56 -2.95 -3.68
N ARG A 168 -15.78 -2.79 -4.98
CA ARG A 168 -16.22 -3.88 -5.87
C ARG A 168 -15.11 -4.88 -6.18
N GLN A 169 -13.85 -4.44 -6.13
CA GLN A 169 -12.68 -5.28 -6.41
C GLN A 169 -12.16 -6.02 -5.16
N LEU A 170 -12.54 -5.58 -3.96
CA LEU A 170 -12.15 -6.24 -2.71
C LEU A 170 -12.83 -7.61 -2.61
N ALA A 171 -12.08 -8.68 -2.84
CA ALA A 171 -12.46 -10.04 -2.47
C ALA A 171 -12.09 -10.24 -0.99
N ILE A 172 -13.08 -10.55 -0.14
CA ILE A 172 -12.81 -11.07 1.20
C ILE A 172 -12.52 -12.56 1.00
N PRO A 173 -11.34 -13.07 1.38
CA PRO A 173 -11.08 -14.51 1.33
C PRO A 173 -12.17 -15.21 2.17
N GLU A 174 -12.82 -16.23 1.61
CA GLU A 174 -13.64 -17.12 2.42
C GLU A 174 -12.68 -17.99 3.24
N ASP A 175 -12.82 -17.94 4.58
CA ASP A 175 -12.10 -18.79 5.53
C ASP A 175 -12.62 -20.24 5.52
#